data_AF-B8CTN1-F1
#
_entry.id   AF-B8CTN1-F1
#
_cell.length_a   1.000
_cell.length_b   1.000
_cell.length_c   1.000
_cell.angle_alpha   90.00
_cell.angle_beta   90.00
_cell.angle_gamma   90.00
#
_symmetry.space_group_name_H-M   'P 1'
#
loop_
_entity.id
_entity.type
_entity.pdbx_description
1 polymer ?
#
loop_
_entity_poly.entity_id
_entity_poly.type
_entity_poly.pdbx_seq_one_letter_code
_entity_poly.pdbx_strand_id
1 'polypeptide(L)'
;MDWMQFTIELIDKLAWPLVLVFAVISLKRPLSKLIPLAKKLKFKDLELEFGQELKAVTQEAEGIFPELKDSNRNILIMSASQLPNSAVIEAWEAVDLAAEKLIHSRCSNITLDKNTRYKHIENILISEQLINTKQGKLFSELRQLRNKVAHAVGYEVDKVQAVQYIELCFKLIEHLQGLTPSALQVCQASVSDVAS
;
A
#
# COMPACT_ATOMS: atom_id res chain seq x y z
N MET A 1 -35.95 -50.07 39.76
CA MET A 1 -34.59 -49.49 39.76
C MET A 1 -34.60 -48.35 40.75
N ASP A 2 -33.62 -48.34 41.64
CA ASP A 2 -33.52 -47.36 42.73
C ASP A 2 -33.40 -45.96 42.16
N TRP A 3 -34.27 -45.05 42.61
CA TRP A 3 -34.27 -43.63 42.24
C TRP A 3 -32.90 -42.97 42.45
N MET A 4 -32.14 -43.49 43.41
CA MET A 4 -30.79 -43.07 43.75
C MET A 4 -29.74 -43.46 42.69
N GLN A 5 -29.94 -44.56 41.95
CA GLN A 5 -29.03 -44.97 40.88
C GLN A 5 -29.25 -44.12 39.61
N PHE A 6 -30.50 -43.75 39.32
CA PHE A 6 -30.81 -42.90 38.17
C PHE A 6 -30.21 -41.49 38.31
N THR A 7 -30.24 -40.91 39.51
CA THR A 7 -29.63 -39.59 39.74
C THR A 7 -28.11 -39.64 39.62
N ILE A 8 -27.46 -40.71 40.09
CA ILE A 8 -26.01 -40.88 39.96
C ILE A 8 -25.61 -41.02 38.48
N GLU A 9 -26.27 -41.90 37.72
CA GLU A 9 -25.98 -42.08 36.30
C GLU A 9 -26.25 -40.83 35.45
N LEU A 10 -27.27 -40.05 35.82
CA LEU A 10 -27.58 -38.78 35.16
C LEU A 10 -26.51 -37.72 35.43
N ILE A 11 -26.03 -37.62 36.68
CA ILE A 11 -24.95 -36.69 37.05
C ILE A 11 -23.65 -37.10 36.37
N ASP A 12 -23.32 -38.38 36.31
CA ASP A 12 -22.07 -38.88 35.72
C ASP A 12 -21.99 -38.56 34.22
N LYS A 13 -23.12 -38.64 33.51
CA LYS A 13 -23.22 -38.25 32.10
C LYS A 13 -23.25 -36.74 31.88
N LEU A 14 -23.81 -35.95 32.81
CA LEU A 14 -23.87 -34.49 32.70
C LEU A 14 -22.61 -33.77 33.21
N ALA A 15 -21.81 -34.42 34.06
CA ALA A 15 -20.61 -33.82 34.63
C ALA A 15 -19.64 -33.38 33.53
N TRP A 16 -19.46 -34.19 32.49
CA TRP A 16 -18.51 -33.89 31.42
C TRP A 16 -18.90 -32.73 30.50
N PRO A 17 -20.13 -32.69 29.97
CA PRO A 17 -20.65 -31.53 29.26
C PRO A 17 -20.58 -30.25 30.10
N LEU A 18 -20.92 -30.33 31.39
CA LEU A 18 -20.93 -29.18 32.28
C LEU A 18 -19.53 -28.62 32.53
N VAL A 19 -18.55 -29.50 32.79
CA VAL A 19 -17.14 -29.10 32.96
C VAL A 19 -16.58 -28.49 31.67
N LEU A 20 -16.91 -29.06 30.51
CA LEU A 20 -16.44 -28.54 29.22
C LEU A 20 -17.00 -27.14 28.94
N VAL A 21 -18.30 -26.93 29.18
CA VAL A 21 -18.94 -25.60 29.07
C VAL A 21 -18.33 -24.62 30.07
N PHE A 22 -18.13 -25.04 31.32
CA PHE A 22 -17.54 -24.19 32.35
C PHE A 22 -16.08 -23.81 32.03
N ALA A 23 -15.30 -24.74 31.49
CA ALA A 23 -13.93 -24.51 31.03
C ALA A 23 -13.90 -23.50 29.87
N VAL A 24 -14.75 -23.66 28.85
CA VAL A 24 -14.84 -22.73 27.71
C VAL A 24 -15.25 -21.32 28.16
N ILE A 25 -16.20 -21.19 29.08
CA ILE A 25 -16.65 -19.89 29.60
C ILE A 25 -15.56 -19.24 30.45
N SER A 26 -14.89 -20.01 31.31
CA SER A 26 -13.80 -19.52 32.15
C SER A 26 -12.59 -19.08 31.34
N LEU A 27 -12.30 -19.72 30.20
CA LEU A 27 -11.18 -19.40 29.32
C LEU A 27 -11.47 -18.28 28.31
N LYS A 28 -12.72 -18.11 27.87
CA LYS A 28 -13.11 -17.01 26.96
C LYS A 28 -12.87 -15.62 27.57
N ARG A 29 -13.09 -15.47 28.87
CA ARG A 29 -12.89 -14.18 29.59
C ARG A 29 -11.44 -13.67 29.55
N PRO A 30 -10.40 -14.47 29.88
CA PRO A 30 -9.02 -14.04 29.77
C PRO A 30 -8.54 -13.91 28.32
N LEU A 31 -8.97 -14.80 27.40
CA LEU A 31 -8.62 -14.72 25.98
C LEU A 31 -9.11 -13.41 25.33
N SER A 32 -10.33 -12.97 25.65
CA SER A 32 -10.89 -11.71 25.13
C SER A 32 -10.06 -10.48 25.54
N LYS A 33 -9.42 -10.52 26.72
CA LYS A 33 -8.53 -9.43 27.20
C LYS A 33 -7.17 -9.41 26.51
N LEU A 34 -6.72 -10.54 25.94
CA LEU A 34 -5.43 -10.67 25.25
C LEU A 34 -5.51 -10.29 23.76
N ILE A 35 -6.68 -10.44 23.13
CA ILE A 35 -6.93 -10.01 21.74
C ILE A 35 -6.53 -8.54 21.49
N PRO A 36 -6.94 -7.55 22.32
CA PRO A 36 -6.55 -6.16 22.09
C PRO A 36 -5.04 -5.91 22.27
N LEU A 37 -4.35 -6.68 23.12
CA LEU A 37 -2.90 -6.58 23.30
C LEU A 37 -2.14 -7.14 22.09
N ALA A 38 -2.56 -8.29 21.55
CA ALA A 38 -2.00 -8.85 20.33
C ALA A 38 -2.23 -7.93 19.12
N LYS A 39 -3.40 -7.27 19.04
CA LYS A 39 -3.66 -6.23 18.04
C LYS A 39 -2.71 -5.04 18.20
N LYS A 40 -2.57 -4.50 19.42
CA LYS A 40 -1.65 -3.38 19.71
C LYS A 40 -0.19 -3.69 19.40
N LEU A 41 0.27 -4.93 19.69
CA LEU A 41 1.62 -5.37 19.32
C LEU A 41 1.79 -5.43 17.80
N LYS A 42 0.84 -6.05 17.08
CA LYS A 42 0.86 -6.07 15.62
C LYS A 42 0.85 -4.67 15.01
N PHE A 43 0.04 -3.75 15.53
CA PHE A 43 0.01 -2.37 15.04
C PHE A 43 1.32 -1.64 15.32
N LYS A 44 1.91 -1.85 16.49
CA LYS A 44 3.20 -1.27 16.84
C LYS A 44 4.35 -1.83 15.99
N ASP A 45 4.34 -3.14 15.73
CA ASP A 45 5.33 -3.76 14.84
C ASP A 45 5.17 -3.24 13.40
N LEU A 46 3.93 -3.09 12.91
CA LEU A 46 3.65 -2.51 11.60
C LEU A 46 4.05 -1.02 11.50
N GLU A 47 3.81 -0.22 12.53
CA GLU A 47 4.28 1.18 12.58
C GLU A 47 5.81 1.27 12.51
N LEU A 48 6.49 0.33 13.17
CA LEU A 48 7.95 0.26 13.23
C LEU A 48 8.54 -0.22 11.91
N GLU A 49 7.96 -1.24 11.30
CA GLU A 49 8.32 -1.74 9.97
C GLU A 49 8.04 -0.69 8.89
N PHE A 50 6.86 -0.06 8.89
CA PHE A 50 6.53 1.01 7.94
C PHE A 50 7.47 2.20 8.10
N GLY A 51 7.76 2.60 9.34
CA GLY A 51 8.71 3.67 9.62
C GLY A 51 10.13 3.35 9.18
N GLN A 52 10.57 2.09 9.34
CA GLN A 52 11.90 1.65 8.87
C GLN A 52 11.98 1.56 7.34
N GLU A 53 10.98 0.94 6.69
CA GLU A 53 10.89 0.84 5.23
C GLU A 53 10.83 2.24 4.60
N LEU A 54 9.99 3.13 5.14
CA LEU A 54 9.86 4.50 4.67
C LEU A 54 11.16 5.29 4.84
N LYS A 55 11.83 5.16 6.00
CA LYS A 55 13.10 5.83 6.24
C LYS A 55 14.21 5.33 5.31
N ALA A 56 14.26 4.03 5.03
CA ALA A 56 15.21 3.46 4.07
C ALA A 56 14.96 4.03 2.66
N VAL A 57 13.70 4.10 2.25
CA VAL A 57 13.29 4.69 0.98
C VAL A 57 13.60 6.19 0.90
N THR A 58 13.34 6.96 1.96
CA THR A 58 13.65 8.39 2.01
C THR A 58 15.14 8.64 1.91
N GLN A 59 15.97 7.87 2.61
CA GLN A 59 17.43 7.96 2.52
C GLN A 59 17.97 7.58 1.14
N GLU A 60 17.35 6.62 0.46
CA GLU A 60 17.73 6.25 -0.90
C GLU A 60 17.25 7.30 -1.93
N ALA A 61 16.17 8.03 -1.64
CA ALA A 61 15.63 9.09 -2.48
C ALA A 61 16.30 10.48 -2.28
N GLU A 62 16.96 10.71 -1.14
CA GLU A 62 17.74 11.93 -0.87
C GLU A 62 18.95 12.01 -1.82
N GLY A 63 18.89 12.92 -2.79
CA GLY A 63 19.93 13.15 -3.79
C GLY A 63 19.60 12.65 -5.21
N ILE A 64 18.44 11.99 -5.41
CA ILE A 64 18.01 11.49 -6.73
C ILE A 64 17.03 12.45 -7.43
N PHE A 65 16.29 13.28 -6.68
CA PHE A 65 15.18 14.08 -7.22
C PHE A 65 15.25 15.57 -6.83
N PRO A 66 14.88 16.51 -7.73
CA PRO A 66 14.82 17.96 -7.44
C PRO A 66 13.66 18.35 -6.49
N GLU A 67 13.69 19.60 -5.99
CA GLU A 67 12.63 20.16 -5.12
C GLU A 67 11.38 20.64 -5.90
N LEU A 68 10.21 20.39 -5.31
CA LEU A 68 8.89 20.34 -5.95
C LEU A 68 8.12 21.67 -6.02
N LYS A 69 7.33 21.85 -7.08
CA LYS A 69 6.25 22.87 -7.20
C LYS A 69 4.96 22.21 -7.70
N ASP A 70 4.02 21.86 -6.82
CA ASP A 70 2.66 21.54 -7.29
C ASP A 70 1.53 21.71 -6.25
N SER A 71 0.36 22.11 -6.75
CA SER A 71 -0.87 22.40 -5.99
C SER A 71 -1.66 21.14 -5.58
N ASN A 72 -1.60 20.08 -6.39
CA ASN A 72 -2.26 18.79 -6.11
C ASN A 72 -1.63 18.07 -4.90
N ARG A 73 -0.33 18.26 -4.68
CA ARG A 73 0.40 17.75 -3.50
C ARG A 73 -0.16 18.31 -2.21
N ASN A 74 -0.41 19.62 -2.16
CA ASN A 74 -0.86 20.29 -0.95
C ASN A 74 -2.29 19.84 -0.57
N ILE A 75 -3.14 19.58 -1.56
CA ILE A 75 -4.49 19.03 -1.33
C ILE A 75 -4.39 17.65 -0.66
N LEU A 76 -3.53 16.76 -1.18
CA LEU A 76 -3.33 15.42 -0.61
C LEU A 76 -2.71 15.45 0.79
N ILE A 77 -1.78 16.37 1.05
CA ILE A 77 -1.19 16.57 2.39
C ILE A 77 -2.25 17.07 3.38
N MET A 78 -3.13 17.98 2.96
CA MET A 78 -4.26 18.42 3.78
C MET A 78 -5.23 17.26 4.04
N SER A 79 -5.55 16.46 3.01
CA SER A 79 -6.37 15.25 3.14
C SER A 79 -5.74 14.21 4.07
N ALA A 80 -4.41 14.05 4.06
CA ALA A 80 -3.71 13.14 4.96
C ALA A 80 -3.88 13.50 6.45
N SER A 81 -4.22 14.75 6.75
CA SER A 81 -4.51 15.18 8.13
C SER A 81 -5.86 14.68 8.65
N GLN A 82 -6.79 14.36 7.75
CA GLN A 82 -8.15 13.91 8.06
C GLN A 82 -8.40 12.44 7.72
N LEU A 83 -7.85 11.97 6.60
CA LEU A 83 -7.99 10.62 6.04
C LEU A 83 -6.63 10.13 5.48
N PRO A 84 -5.68 9.73 6.35
CA PRO A 84 -4.32 9.34 5.94
C PRO A 84 -4.31 8.19 4.92
N ASN A 85 -5.12 7.15 5.15
CA ASN A 85 -5.16 5.98 4.29
C ASN A 85 -5.67 6.31 2.88
N SER A 86 -6.73 7.12 2.79
CA SER A 86 -7.28 7.55 1.51
C SER A 86 -6.27 8.39 0.74
N ALA A 87 -5.57 9.31 1.42
CA ALA A 87 -4.55 10.14 0.79
C ALA A 87 -3.36 9.33 0.24
N VAL A 88 -2.96 8.26 0.94
CA VAL A 88 -1.93 7.31 0.46
C VAL A 88 -2.40 6.56 -0.79
N ILE A 89 -3.64 6.07 -0.81
CA ILE A 89 -4.21 5.36 -1.95
C ILE A 89 -4.31 6.29 -3.17
N GLU A 90 -4.78 7.52 -2.97
CA GLU A 90 -4.94 8.53 -4.02
C GLU A 90 -3.60 9.03 -4.56
N ALA A 91 -2.60 9.22 -3.70
CA ALA A 91 -1.25 9.58 -4.12
C ALA A 91 -0.60 8.50 -4.99
N TRP A 92 -0.81 7.22 -4.68
CA TRP A 92 -0.35 6.13 -5.53
C TRP A 92 -1.08 6.09 -6.88
N GLU A 93 -2.39 6.35 -6.91
CA GLU A 93 -3.14 6.41 -8.16
C GLU A 93 -2.56 7.47 -9.11
N ALA A 94 -2.12 8.62 -8.59
CA ALA A 94 -1.44 9.63 -9.39
C ALA A 94 -0.10 9.14 -9.99
N VAL A 95 0.67 8.33 -9.26
CA VAL A 95 1.90 7.68 -9.76
C VAL A 95 1.56 6.71 -10.90
N ASP A 96 0.54 5.87 -10.70
CA ASP A 96 0.11 4.87 -11.67
C ASP A 96 -0.32 5.51 -12.98
N LEU A 97 -1.07 6.62 -12.91
CA LEU A 97 -1.46 7.42 -14.08
C LEU A 97 -0.26 8.06 -14.78
N ALA A 98 0.73 8.54 -14.04
CA ALA A 98 1.95 9.10 -14.63
C ALA A 98 2.78 8.03 -15.37
N ALA A 99 2.91 6.85 -14.77
CA ALA A 99 3.59 5.71 -15.37
C ALA A 99 2.85 5.22 -16.64
N GLU A 100 1.52 5.12 -16.59
CA GLU A 100 0.71 4.75 -17.74
C GLU A 100 0.88 5.74 -18.90
N LYS A 101 0.84 7.06 -18.61
CA LYS A 101 1.08 8.09 -19.62
C LYS A 101 2.47 7.96 -20.26
N LEU A 102 3.49 7.70 -19.47
CA LEU A 102 4.85 7.49 -19.97
C LEU A 102 4.91 6.28 -20.91
N ILE A 103 4.32 5.15 -20.52
CA ILE A 103 4.27 3.93 -21.33
C ILE A 103 3.54 4.20 -22.65
N HIS A 104 2.35 4.80 -22.63
CA HIS A 104 1.61 5.12 -23.86
C HIS A 104 2.37 6.11 -24.76
N SER A 105 3.16 7.02 -24.19
CA SER A 105 3.94 8.00 -24.96
C SER A 105 5.14 7.39 -25.69
N ARG A 106 5.68 6.27 -25.19
CA ARG A 106 6.90 5.64 -25.70
C ARG A 106 6.65 4.30 -26.41
N CYS A 107 5.60 3.60 -26.01
CA CYS A 107 5.28 2.25 -26.45
C CYS A 107 3.85 2.25 -27.01
N SER A 108 3.70 2.52 -28.30
CA SER A 108 2.40 2.56 -28.99
C SER A 108 1.71 1.19 -29.15
N ASN A 109 2.41 0.10 -28.86
CA ASN A 109 1.95 -1.28 -29.08
C ASN A 109 1.54 -2.02 -27.79
N ILE A 110 1.58 -1.38 -26.62
CA ILE A 110 1.25 -2.03 -25.34
C ILE A 110 -0.20 -1.72 -24.96
N THR A 111 -1.08 -2.72 -25.05
CA THR A 111 -2.46 -2.61 -24.58
C THR A 111 -2.53 -2.97 -23.10
N LEU A 112 -2.66 -1.96 -22.25
CA LEU A 112 -2.84 -2.16 -20.81
C LEU A 112 -4.32 -2.51 -20.53
N ASP A 113 -4.65 -3.80 -20.43
CA ASP A 113 -5.98 -4.24 -20.00
C ASP A 113 -6.24 -3.77 -18.55
N LYS A 114 -7.46 -3.28 -18.29
CA LYS A 114 -7.88 -2.80 -16.98
C LYS A 114 -7.66 -3.82 -15.85
N ASN A 115 -7.69 -5.13 -16.10
CA ASN A 115 -7.60 -6.18 -15.07
C ASN A 115 -6.17 -6.66 -14.76
N THR A 116 -5.21 -6.50 -15.67
CA THR A 116 -3.78 -6.87 -15.47
C THR A 116 -2.87 -5.65 -15.26
N ARG A 117 -3.42 -4.44 -15.45
CA ARG A 117 -2.80 -3.10 -15.35
C ARG A 117 -1.68 -2.99 -14.30
N TYR A 118 -1.96 -3.36 -13.06
CA TYR A 118 -1.10 -3.00 -11.91
C TYR A 118 0.09 -3.93 -11.66
N LYS A 119 0.10 -5.14 -12.26
CA LYS A 119 1.16 -6.13 -12.01
C LYS A 119 2.31 -6.05 -13.00
N HIS A 120 2.13 -5.34 -14.11
CA HIS A 120 3.09 -5.34 -15.21
C HIS A 120 3.69 -3.96 -15.51
N ILE A 121 3.16 -2.86 -14.96
CA ILE A 121 3.73 -1.52 -15.17
C ILE A 121 5.20 -1.48 -14.76
N GLU A 122 5.57 -2.01 -13.59
CA GLU A 122 6.98 -2.09 -13.16
C GLU A 122 7.85 -2.85 -14.18
N ASN A 123 7.42 -4.04 -14.58
CA ASN A 123 8.17 -4.87 -15.52
C ASN A 123 8.31 -4.19 -16.88
N ILE A 124 7.27 -3.51 -17.36
CA ILE A 124 7.27 -2.77 -18.62
C ILE A 124 8.22 -1.58 -18.53
N LEU A 125 8.17 -0.80 -17.44
CA LEU A 125 9.06 0.35 -17.25
C LEU A 125 10.53 -0.07 -17.22
N ILE A 126 10.84 -1.22 -16.63
CA ILE A 126 12.21 -1.78 -16.60
C ILE A 126 12.61 -2.37 -17.96
N SER A 127 11.74 -3.16 -18.60
CA SER A 127 12.05 -3.83 -19.87
C SER A 127 12.27 -2.84 -21.01
N GLU A 128 11.49 -1.76 -21.02
CA GLU A 128 11.60 -0.67 -21.99
C GLU A 128 12.72 0.34 -21.61
N GLN A 129 13.50 0.06 -20.56
CA GLN A 129 14.57 0.92 -20.04
C GLN A 129 14.13 2.36 -19.72
N LEU A 130 12.85 2.57 -19.45
CA LEU A 130 12.29 3.86 -19.07
C LEU A 130 12.73 4.27 -17.67
N ILE A 131 12.93 3.30 -16.78
CA ILE A 131 13.50 3.49 -15.46
C ILE A 131 14.62 2.48 -15.22
N ASN A 132 15.58 2.82 -14.36
CA ASN A 132 16.62 1.90 -13.96
C ASN A 132 16.12 0.91 -12.88
N THR A 133 16.90 -0.14 -12.60
CA THR A 133 16.53 -1.19 -11.63
C THR A 133 16.28 -0.65 -10.22
N LYS A 134 16.99 0.41 -9.79
CA LYS A 134 16.80 1.03 -8.48
C LYS A 134 15.45 1.76 -8.41
N GLN A 135 15.10 2.50 -9.46
CA GLN A 135 13.82 3.18 -9.59
C GLN A 135 12.66 2.20 -9.69
N GLY A 136 12.85 1.07 -10.39
CA GLY A 136 11.89 -0.04 -10.42
C GLY A 136 11.64 -0.63 -9.02
N LYS A 137 12.71 -0.85 -8.25
CA LYS A 137 12.59 -1.32 -6.86
C LYS A 137 11.78 -0.34 -6.00
N LEU A 138 12.07 0.97 -6.09
CA LEU A 138 11.33 2.02 -5.39
C LEU A 138 9.84 2.03 -5.76
N PHE A 139 9.53 1.89 -7.06
CA PHE A 139 8.16 1.78 -7.55
C PHE A 139 7.44 0.57 -6.92
N SER A 140 8.12 -0.59 -6.87
CA SER A 140 7.57 -1.81 -6.28
C SER A 140 7.29 -1.66 -4.79
N GLU A 141 8.23 -1.06 -4.05
CA GLU A 141 8.12 -0.83 -2.60
C GLU A 141 6.94 0.10 -2.27
N LEU A 142 6.79 1.21 -2.99
CA LEU A 142 5.66 2.12 -2.84
C LEU A 142 4.32 1.42 -3.13
N ARG A 143 4.27 0.59 -4.18
CA ARG A 143 3.09 -0.23 -4.51
C ARG A 143 2.74 -1.19 -3.38
N GLN A 144 3.74 -1.83 -2.77
CA GLN A 144 3.54 -2.74 -1.65
C GLN A 144 3.01 -1.99 -0.42
N LEU A 145 3.55 -0.82 -0.10
CA LEU A 145 3.08 0.04 1.00
C LEU A 145 1.59 0.41 0.80
N ARG A 146 1.20 0.85 -0.39
CA ARG A 146 -0.22 1.10 -0.72
C ARG A 146 -1.09 -0.15 -0.52
N ASN A 147 -0.62 -1.32 -0.93
CA ASN A 147 -1.36 -2.57 -0.73
C ASN A 147 -1.52 -2.92 0.75
N LYS A 148 -0.48 -2.70 1.58
CA LYS A 148 -0.56 -2.88 3.04
C LYS A 148 -1.65 -1.97 3.62
N VAL A 149 -1.70 -0.69 3.21
CA VAL A 149 -2.72 0.28 3.66
C VAL A 149 -4.14 -0.13 3.22
N ALA A 150 -4.30 -0.57 1.96
CA ALA A 150 -5.60 -1.00 1.45
C ALA A 150 -6.14 -2.27 2.13
N HIS A 151 -5.25 -3.17 2.58
CA HIS A 151 -5.63 -4.41 3.27
C HIS A 151 -5.70 -4.29 4.80
N ALA A 152 -5.17 -3.21 5.39
CA ALA A 152 -5.17 -2.99 6.83
C ALA A 152 -6.50 -2.41 7.32
N VAL A 153 -7.56 -3.22 7.28
CA VAL A 153 -8.91 -2.84 7.73
C VAL A 153 -8.89 -2.51 9.23
N GLY A 154 -9.09 -1.23 9.58
CA GLY A 154 -9.11 -0.73 10.96
C GLY A 154 -7.78 -0.22 11.51
N TYR A 155 -6.76 -0.08 10.66
CA TYR A 155 -5.50 0.61 10.95
C TYR A 155 -5.48 1.94 10.19
N GLU A 156 -5.08 3.03 10.83
CA GLU A 156 -4.79 4.28 10.13
C GLU A 156 -3.28 4.52 10.16
N VAL A 157 -2.71 4.80 9.00
CA VAL A 157 -1.33 5.24 8.88
C VAL A 157 -1.14 6.54 9.64
N ASP A 158 0.00 6.69 10.31
CA ASP A 158 0.32 7.94 11.00
C ASP A 158 0.36 9.12 10.01
N LYS A 159 -0.07 10.30 10.45
CA LYS A 159 -0.17 11.48 9.58
C LYS A 159 1.17 11.88 8.99
N VAL A 160 2.24 11.81 9.79
CA VAL A 160 3.60 12.17 9.34
C VAL A 160 4.06 11.17 8.28
N GLN A 161 3.80 9.89 8.52
CA GLN A 161 4.10 8.79 7.60
C GLN A 161 3.34 8.90 6.27
N ALA A 162 2.05 9.27 6.32
CA ALA A 162 1.26 9.50 5.12
C ALA A 162 1.78 10.69 4.31
N VAL A 163 2.16 11.79 4.96
CA VAL A 163 2.75 12.97 4.27
C VAL A 163 4.06 12.61 3.59
N GLN A 164 4.96 11.88 4.27
CA GLN A 164 6.22 11.42 3.69
C GLN A 164 5.99 10.48 2.49
N TYR A 165 5.03 9.57 2.58
CA TYR A 165 4.65 8.71 1.45
C TYR A 165 4.17 9.53 0.25
N ILE A 166 3.32 10.54 0.49
CA ILE A 166 2.84 11.45 -0.55
C ILE A 166 4.01 12.18 -1.21
N GLU A 167 4.97 12.70 -0.44
CA GLU A 167 6.16 13.37 -0.98
C GLU A 167 6.97 12.47 -1.91
N LEU A 168 7.19 11.21 -1.52
CA LEU A 168 7.91 10.24 -2.35
C LEU A 168 7.16 9.92 -3.64
N CYS A 169 5.83 9.79 -3.58
CA CYS A 169 5.00 9.61 -4.77
C CYS A 169 5.15 10.78 -5.73
N PHE A 170 5.13 12.02 -5.24
CA PHE A 170 5.29 13.19 -6.09
C PHE A 170 6.70 13.31 -6.70
N LYS A 171 7.77 12.99 -5.96
CA LYS A 171 9.13 12.91 -6.52
C LYS A 171 9.22 11.92 -7.67
N LEU A 172 8.58 10.76 -7.53
CA LEU A 172 8.52 9.74 -8.58
C LEU A 172 7.68 10.20 -9.78
N ILE A 173 6.55 10.88 -9.55
CA ILE A 173 5.73 11.47 -10.62
C ILE A 173 6.55 12.47 -11.43
N GLU A 174 7.25 13.40 -10.78
CA GLU A 174 8.09 14.39 -11.47
C GLU A 174 9.17 13.73 -12.33
N HIS A 175 9.80 12.67 -11.81
CA HIS A 175 10.79 11.90 -12.57
C HIS A 175 10.17 11.24 -13.82
N LEU A 176 9.02 10.57 -13.67
CA LEU A 176 8.32 9.93 -14.80
C LEU A 176 7.83 10.96 -15.83
N GLN A 177 7.36 12.12 -15.36
CA GLN A 177 6.96 13.22 -16.23
C GLN A 177 8.15 13.84 -16.97
N GLY A 178 9.31 13.98 -16.32
CA GLY A 178 10.54 14.45 -16.96
C GLY A 178 11.03 13.54 -18.10
N LEU A 179 10.69 12.26 -18.04
CA LEU A 179 10.99 11.27 -19.10
C LEU A 179 9.95 11.27 -20.23
N THR A 180 8.78 11.84 -19.96
CA THR A 180 7.70 11.97 -20.95
C THR A 180 8.07 13.10 -21.90
N PRO A 181 8.26 12.84 -23.21
CA PRO A 181 8.54 13.91 -24.15
C PRO A 181 7.37 14.88 -24.13
N SER A 182 7.66 16.16 -23.82
CA SER A 182 6.68 17.23 -23.94
C SER A 182 6.09 17.18 -25.35
N ALA A 183 4.77 17.31 -25.48
CA ALA A 183 4.07 17.27 -26.77
C ALA A 183 4.64 18.29 -27.80
N LEU A 184 5.43 19.26 -27.34
CA LEU A 184 6.15 20.22 -28.18
C LEU A 184 7.36 19.63 -28.92
N GLN A 185 7.96 18.54 -28.44
CA GLN A 185 9.17 17.94 -29.02
C GLN A 185 8.85 16.93 -30.15
N VAL A 186 7.69 16.26 -30.06
CA VAL A 186 7.20 15.34 -31.11
C VAL A 186 6.84 16.12 -32.39
N CYS A 187 6.30 17.33 -32.25
CA CYS A 187 6.00 18.19 -33.41
C CYS A 187 7.24 18.78 -34.09
N GLN A 188 8.40 18.85 -33.42
CA GLN A 188 9.62 19.36 -34.06
C GLN A 188 10.34 18.29 -34.88
N ALA A 189 10.24 17.00 -34.50
CA ALA A 189 10.83 15.90 -35.25
C ALA A 189 10.09 15.61 -36.57
N SER A 190 8.76 15.77 -36.61
CA SER A 190 7.97 15.55 -37.83
C SER A 190 8.12 16.65 -38.89
N VAL A 191 8.60 17.84 -38.52
CA VAL A 191 8.80 18.95 -39.47
C VAL A 191 10.16 18.87 -40.15
N SER A 192 11.18 18.27 -39.51
CA SER A 192 12.49 18.04 -40.12
C SER A 192 12.50 16.93 -41.18
N ASP A 193 11.63 15.91 -41.06
CA ASP A 193 11.54 14.81 -42.04
C ASP A 193 10.72 15.17 -43.29
N VAL A 194 9.95 16.26 -43.26
CA VAL A 194 9.17 16.73 -44.44
C VAL A 194 9.94 17.82 -45.21
N ALA A 195 11.01 18.38 -44.65
CA ALA A 195 11.82 19.44 -45.25
C ALA A 195 13.15 18.95 -45.88
N SER A 196 13.33 17.64 -46.04
CA SER A 196 14.45 17.04 -46.78
C SER A 196 13.99 16.40 -48.09
#